data_AF-A0A5N6K597-F1
#
_entry.id   AF-A0A5N6K597-F1
#
_cell.length_a   1.000
_cell.length_b   1.000
_cell.length_c   1.000
_cell.angle_alpha   90.00
_cell.angle_beta   90.00
_cell.angle_gamma   90.00
#
_symmetry.space_group_name_H-M   'P 1'
#
loop_
_entity.id
_entity.type
_entity.pdbx_description
1 polymer ?
#
loop_
_entity_poly.entity_id
_entity_poly.type
_entity_poly.pdbx_seq_one_letter_code
_entity_poly.pdbx_strand_id
1 'polypeptide(L)'
;MADLVSDLLQSYEFLQARLEESVVCFTAYADKIAKKDIWFNLDTTNMKDICLEDAKEAWTPIQHLLLISSTDAPPLMSIRQTLMPYEKLLRVLGAKSVYYPTIEPPEKRSYQSLSATLGEMKNKGEMVDIVFISAIFSGRWSDNGEIILDEITSHTLFVLISSAYEEPIDWEEMTVNPEKLPQDLDANDKKLDLLINLHKGTDYWGMLALANQVEKKIVEQLRLFIRLDNAREYQEMAANSNAVVFEQACKRFCEKNEAALRGWEETVAALQSMDHDSSKTIVTSTRS
;
A
#
# COMPACT_ATOMS: atom_id res chain seq x y z
N MET A 1 3.94 5.22 -60.00
CA MET A 1 3.04 5.51 -58.86
C MET A 1 3.69 6.47 -57.88
N ALA A 2 4.96 6.29 -57.47
CA ALA A 2 5.64 7.21 -56.55
C ALA A 2 5.61 8.69 -57.01
N ASP A 3 5.86 8.95 -58.29
CA ASP A 3 5.84 10.32 -58.83
C ASP A 3 4.46 10.97 -58.75
N LEU A 4 3.40 10.21 -59.06
CA LEU A 4 2.01 10.69 -59.00
C LEU A 4 1.58 11.08 -57.57
N VAL A 5 1.92 10.27 -56.58
CA VAL A 5 1.55 10.58 -55.18
C VAL A 5 2.37 11.74 -54.65
N SER A 6 3.66 11.84 -55.02
CA SER A 6 4.48 13.01 -54.72
C SER A 6 3.88 14.30 -55.28
N ASP A 7 3.49 14.29 -56.56
CA ASP A 7 2.86 15.45 -57.21
C ASP A 7 1.52 15.81 -56.56
N LEU A 8 0.75 14.80 -56.11
CA LEU A 8 -0.50 15.00 -55.39
C LEU A 8 -0.29 15.66 -54.03
N LEU A 9 0.71 15.22 -53.25
CA LEU A 9 1.03 15.82 -51.95
C LEU A 9 1.55 17.24 -52.09
N GLN A 10 2.39 17.51 -53.10
CA GLN A 10 2.81 18.88 -53.43
C GLN A 10 1.63 19.76 -53.82
N SER A 11 0.63 19.19 -54.51
CA SER A 11 -0.61 19.90 -54.83
C SER A 11 -1.40 20.23 -53.57
N TYR A 12 -1.53 19.30 -52.62
CA TYR A 12 -2.20 19.56 -51.33
C TYR A 12 -1.47 20.63 -50.50
N GLU A 13 -0.14 20.58 -50.49
CA GLU A 13 0.69 21.59 -49.81
C GLU A 13 0.50 22.98 -50.44
N PHE A 14 0.53 23.06 -51.76
CA PHE A 14 0.29 24.31 -52.49
C PHE A 14 -1.10 24.88 -52.20
N LEU A 15 -2.14 24.04 -52.20
CA LEU A 15 -3.51 24.44 -51.90
C LEU A 15 -3.66 24.90 -50.44
N GLN A 16 -3.04 24.21 -49.49
CA GLN A 16 -3.06 24.63 -48.09
C GLN A 16 -2.32 25.96 -47.87
N ALA A 17 -1.22 26.21 -48.59
CA ALA A 17 -0.52 27.49 -48.53
C ALA A 17 -1.34 28.66 -49.10
N ARG A 18 -2.36 28.38 -49.93
CA ARG A 18 -3.23 29.37 -50.58
C ARG A 18 -4.70 29.10 -50.28
N LEU A 19 -5.02 28.90 -49.01
CA LEU A 19 -6.35 28.51 -48.53
C LEU A 19 -7.48 29.39 -49.11
N GLU A 20 -7.35 30.72 -49.04
CA GLU A 20 -8.42 31.65 -49.48
C GLU A 20 -8.69 31.55 -50.99
N GLU A 21 -7.64 31.53 -51.82
CA GLU A 21 -7.74 31.37 -53.28
C GLU A 21 -8.25 29.97 -53.67
N SER A 22 -7.81 28.95 -52.91
CA SER A 22 -8.17 27.56 -53.17
C SER A 22 -9.65 27.31 -52.92
N VAL A 23 -10.22 27.86 -51.85
CA VAL A 23 -11.66 27.72 -51.53
C VAL A 23 -12.53 28.32 -52.63
N VAL A 24 -12.16 29.50 -53.14
CA VAL A 24 -12.88 30.15 -54.25
C VAL A 24 -12.77 29.30 -55.52
N CYS A 25 -11.60 28.74 -55.81
CA CYS A 25 -11.44 27.83 -56.94
C CYS A 25 -12.27 26.54 -56.77
N PHE A 26 -12.19 25.87 -55.63
CA PHE A 26 -12.95 24.64 -55.38
C PHE A 26 -14.45 24.89 -55.50
N THR A 27 -14.98 25.95 -54.89
CA THR A 27 -16.41 26.28 -54.97
C THR A 27 -16.86 26.65 -56.39
N ALA A 28 -16.03 27.38 -57.16
CA ALA A 28 -16.38 27.77 -58.54
C ALA A 28 -16.29 26.63 -59.57
N TYR A 29 -15.45 25.62 -59.33
CA TYR A 29 -15.21 24.50 -60.24
C TYR A 29 -15.89 23.19 -59.80
N ALA A 30 -16.24 23.01 -58.51
CA ALA A 30 -16.85 21.80 -57.97
C ALA A 30 -18.16 21.42 -58.70
N ASP A 31 -19.03 22.40 -58.95
CA ASP A 31 -20.31 22.19 -59.65
C ASP A 31 -20.12 21.73 -61.11
N LYS A 32 -18.98 22.07 -61.73
CA LYS A 32 -18.71 21.77 -63.15
C LYS A 32 -18.01 20.44 -63.38
N ILE A 33 -17.27 19.92 -62.39
CA ILE A 33 -16.41 18.76 -62.61
C ILE A 33 -17.15 17.44 -62.32
N ALA A 34 -18.30 17.45 -61.62
CA ALA A 34 -19.10 16.25 -61.28
C ALA A 34 -18.26 15.08 -60.69
N LYS A 35 -17.03 15.34 -60.27
CA LYS A 35 -16.17 14.42 -59.56
C LYS A 35 -16.25 14.85 -58.11
N LYS A 36 -16.75 13.91 -57.31
CA LYS A 36 -16.67 13.90 -55.86
C LYS A 36 -15.32 14.50 -55.45
N ASP A 37 -15.27 15.37 -54.44
CA ASP A 37 -14.00 15.88 -53.92
C ASP A 37 -13.25 14.72 -53.26
N ILE A 38 -12.54 13.92 -54.05
CA ILE A 38 -11.89 12.70 -53.62
C ILE A 38 -10.47 13.04 -53.15
N TRP A 39 -10.16 12.63 -51.94
CA TRP A 39 -8.87 12.80 -51.29
C TRP A 39 -8.19 11.45 -51.12
N PHE A 40 -6.87 11.46 -51.22
CA PHE A 40 -6.07 10.25 -51.10
C PHE A 40 -5.68 10.01 -49.64
N ASN A 41 -6.46 9.18 -48.94
CA ASN A 41 -6.43 8.97 -47.49
C ASN A 41 -5.74 7.64 -47.12
N LEU A 42 -4.41 7.65 -46.95
CA LEU A 42 -3.62 6.46 -46.63
C LEU A 42 -2.97 6.52 -45.24
N ASP A 43 -2.77 5.32 -44.67
CA ASP A 43 -2.13 5.13 -43.36
C ASP A 43 -0.61 5.30 -43.38
N THR A 44 0.03 5.31 -44.56
CA THR A 44 1.49 5.41 -44.71
C THR A 44 1.88 6.53 -45.65
N THR A 45 3.00 7.18 -45.34
CA THR A 45 3.66 8.16 -46.23
C THR A 45 4.75 7.51 -47.09
N ASN A 46 5.11 6.25 -46.84
CA ASN A 46 6.12 5.54 -47.64
C ASN A 46 5.49 4.94 -48.90
N MET A 47 5.80 5.55 -50.05
CA MET A 47 5.24 5.18 -51.34
C MET A 47 5.63 3.77 -51.82
N LYS A 48 6.67 3.18 -51.25
CA LYS A 48 7.13 1.82 -51.59
C LYS A 48 6.26 0.73 -50.97
N ASP A 49 5.49 1.08 -49.94
CA ASP A 49 4.71 0.14 -49.15
C ASP A 49 3.23 0.11 -49.55
N ILE A 50 2.83 0.94 -50.52
CA ILE A 50 1.45 1.06 -50.98
C ILE A 50 1.18 0.03 -52.08
N CYS A 51 0.28 -0.92 -51.84
CA CYS A 51 -0.20 -1.81 -52.89
C CYS A 51 -1.28 -1.14 -53.75
N LEU A 52 -1.57 -1.71 -54.93
CA LEU A 52 -2.53 -1.13 -55.87
C LEU A 52 -3.96 -1.13 -55.31
N GLU A 53 -4.27 -2.12 -54.48
CA GLU A 53 -5.55 -2.32 -53.83
C GLU A 53 -5.79 -1.22 -52.79
N ASP A 54 -4.81 -0.98 -51.91
CA ASP A 54 -4.87 0.12 -50.93
C ASP A 54 -5.04 1.48 -51.62
N ALA A 55 -4.32 1.70 -52.72
CA ALA A 55 -4.43 2.93 -53.50
C ALA A 55 -5.81 3.11 -54.15
N LYS A 56 -6.53 2.03 -54.48
CA LYS A 56 -7.89 2.11 -55.02
C LYS A 56 -8.90 2.45 -53.93
N GLU A 57 -8.71 1.92 -52.73
CA GLU A 57 -9.61 2.10 -51.58
C GLU A 57 -9.38 3.42 -50.84
N ALA A 58 -8.16 3.99 -50.91
CA ALA A 58 -7.78 5.24 -50.26
C ALA A 58 -8.49 6.49 -50.78
N TRP A 59 -9.17 6.40 -51.92
CA TRP A 59 -9.87 7.51 -52.55
C TRP A 59 -11.19 7.80 -51.82
N THR A 60 -11.13 8.73 -50.85
CA THR A 60 -12.25 9.05 -49.97
C THR A 60 -12.84 10.44 -50.28
N PRO A 61 -14.17 10.57 -50.47
CA PRO A 61 -14.81 11.87 -50.60
C PRO A 61 -14.64 12.74 -49.34
N ILE A 62 -14.52 14.07 -49.49
CA ILE A 62 -14.36 15.00 -48.35
C ILE A 62 -15.47 14.86 -47.29
N GLN A 63 -16.70 14.62 -47.73
CA GLN A 63 -17.88 14.43 -46.86
C GLN A 63 -17.82 13.14 -46.03
N HIS A 64 -16.91 12.23 -46.37
CA HIS A 64 -16.66 10.99 -45.65
C HIS A 64 -15.41 11.09 -44.76
N LEU A 65 -14.70 12.22 -44.73
CA LEU A 65 -13.52 12.40 -43.89
C LEU A 65 -13.85 13.06 -42.54
N LEU A 66 -13.26 12.52 -41.47
CA LEU A 66 -13.36 13.02 -40.10
C LEU A 66 -11.99 13.46 -39.56
N LEU A 67 -11.90 14.71 -39.11
CA LEU A 67 -10.66 15.34 -38.63
C LEU A 67 -10.20 14.84 -37.25
N ILE A 68 -11.14 14.51 -36.37
CA ILE A 68 -10.88 14.15 -34.97
C ILE A 68 -11.63 12.87 -34.65
N SER A 69 -11.30 11.77 -35.33
CA SER A 69 -11.83 10.44 -35.00
C SER A 69 -10.69 9.47 -34.75
N SER A 70 -10.76 8.72 -33.64
CA SER A 70 -9.79 7.66 -33.33
C SER A 70 -10.10 6.36 -34.06
N THR A 71 -11.29 6.25 -34.66
CA THR A 71 -11.79 5.04 -35.31
C THR A 71 -12.59 5.40 -36.57
N ASP A 72 -12.59 4.48 -37.53
CA ASP A 72 -13.47 4.56 -38.70
C ASP A 72 -14.88 4.08 -38.36
N ALA A 73 -15.87 4.72 -38.97
CA ALA A 73 -17.27 4.35 -38.87
C ALA A 73 -17.92 4.47 -40.25
N PRO A 74 -17.80 3.43 -41.11
CA PRO A 74 -18.27 3.49 -42.49
C PRO A 74 -19.70 4.03 -42.61
N PRO A 75 -19.96 5.00 -43.51
CA PRO A 75 -19.08 5.45 -44.60
C PRO A 75 -18.05 6.52 -44.20
N LEU A 76 -18.01 6.94 -42.93
CA LEU A 76 -17.08 7.95 -42.44
C LEU A 76 -15.73 7.31 -42.07
N MET A 77 -14.65 7.92 -42.52
CA MET A 77 -13.28 7.47 -42.27
C MET A 77 -12.52 8.58 -41.54
N SER A 78 -11.73 8.17 -40.56
CA SER A 78 -10.75 9.04 -39.94
C SER A 78 -9.70 9.48 -40.98
N ILE A 79 -9.24 10.71 -40.84
CA ILE A 79 -8.11 11.20 -41.63
C ILE A 79 -6.85 10.45 -41.21
N ARG A 80 -6.22 9.82 -42.20
CA ARG A 80 -5.01 9.00 -42.04
C ARG A 80 -3.75 9.84 -42.22
N GLN A 81 -2.59 9.23 -41.95
CA GLN A 81 -1.31 9.93 -41.84
C GLN A 81 -0.97 10.82 -43.05
N THR A 82 -1.32 10.38 -44.26
CA THR A 82 -1.05 11.13 -45.49
C THR A 82 -1.80 12.46 -45.56
N LEU A 83 -3.00 12.53 -44.95
CA LEU A 83 -3.86 13.72 -44.98
C LEU A 83 -3.82 14.55 -43.70
N MET A 84 -3.27 14.03 -42.60
CA MET A 84 -3.12 14.76 -41.32
C MET A 84 -2.45 16.13 -41.47
N PRO A 85 -1.36 16.31 -42.24
CA PRO A 85 -0.73 17.63 -42.40
C PRO A 85 -1.64 18.68 -43.05
N TYR A 86 -2.69 18.23 -43.74
CA TYR A 86 -3.59 19.08 -44.52
C TYR A 86 -4.93 19.34 -43.80
N GLU A 87 -5.00 19.11 -42.48
CA GLU A 87 -6.22 19.26 -41.68
C GLU A 87 -6.91 20.62 -41.87
N LYS A 88 -6.14 21.71 -41.97
CA LYS A 88 -6.67 23.06 -42.14
C LYS A 88 -7.40 23.20 -43.48
N LEU A 89 -6.79 22.70 -44.55
CA LEU A 89 -7.40 22.68 -45.88
C LEU A 89 -8.69 21.86 -45.88
N LEU A 90 -8.64 20.64 -45.35
CA LEU A 90 -9.78 19.74 -45.29
C LEU A 90 -10.95 20.33 -44.50
N ARG A 91 -10.65 20.98 -43.37
CA ARG A 91 -11.65 21.65 -42.53
C ARG A 91 -12.38 22.76 -43.29
N VAL A 92 -11.65 23.59 -44.04
CA VAL A 92 -12.26 24.71 -44.78
C VAL A 92 -13.05 24.20 -46.00
N LEU A 93 -12.64 23.07 -46.58
CA LEU A 93 -13.34 22.40 -47.67
C LEU A 93 -14.53 21.54 -47.22
N GLY A 94 -14.84 21.49 -45.92
CA GLY A 94 -16.06 20.89 -45.39
C GLY A 94 -15.91 19.52 -44.72
N ALA A 95 -14.69 19.05 -44.44
CA ALA A 95 -14.49 17.88 -43.59
C ALA A 95 -15.05 18.13 -42.19
N LYS A 96 -15.80 17.15 -41.66
CA LYS A 96 -16.44 17.28 -40.35
C LYS A 96 -15.45 16.92 -39.24
N SER A 97 -15.63 17.56 -38.09
CA SER A 97 -14.95 17.18 -36.85
C SER A 97 -15.94 16.49 -35.91
N VAL A 98 -15.49 15.45 -35.21
CA VAL A 98 -16.30 14.81 -34.17
C VAL A 98 -16.12 15.59 -32.88
N TYR A 99 -17.24 15.98 -32.27
CA TYR A 99 -17.24 16.55 -30.94
C TYR A 99 -17.34 15.43 -29.91
N TYR A 100 -16.33 15.30 -29.05
CA TYR A 100 -16.40 14.47 -27.86
C TYR A 100 -16.89 15.34 -26.69
N PRO A 101 -18.01 14.99 -26.03
CA PRO A 101 -18.43 15.72 -24.85
C PRO A 101 -17.39 15.57 -23.75
N THR A 102 -17.12 16.65 -23.02
CA THR A 102 -16.32 16.59 -21.80
C THR A 102 -17.08 15.73 -20.78
N ILE A 103 -16.57 14.54 -20.49
CA ILE A 103 -17.11 13.68 -19.43
C ILE A 103 -16.51 14.15 -18.12
N GLU A 104 -17.33 14.70 -17.22
CA GLU A 104 -16.90 14.97 -15.86
C GLU A 104 -16.67 13.63 -15.14
N PRO A 105 -15.49 13.41 -14.54
CA PRO A 105 -15.26 12.20 -13.77
C PRO A 105 -16.25 12.14 -12.61
N PRO A 106 -16.72 10.94 -12.22
CA PRO A 106 -17.59 10.81 -11.06
C PRO A 106 -16.91 11.43 -9.83
N GLU A 107 -17.67 12.17 -9.04
CA GLU A 107 -17.19 12.76 -7.79
C GLU A 107 -16.49 11.68 -6.95
N LYS A 108 -15.28 11.98 -6.46
CA LYS A 108 -14.56 11.10 -5.53
C LYS A 108 -15.40 11.00 -4.25
N ARG A 109 -16.25 9.98 -4.17
CA ARG A 109 -16.90 9.62 -2.91
C ARG A 109 -15.80 9.20 -1.93
N SER A 110 -15.89 9.70 -0.71
CA SER A 110 -15.07 9.24 0.42
C SER A 110 -15.49 7.82 0.75
N TYR A 111 -14.99 6.84 -0.01
CA TYR A 111 -15.15 5.45 0.35
C TYR A 111 -14.27 5.20 1.59
N GLN A 112 -14.89 4.72 2.67
CA GLN A 112 -14.16 4.08 3.76
C GLN A 112 -13.34 2.93 3.15
N SER A 113 -12.13 2.69 3.67
CA SER A 113 -11.34 1.56 3.20
C SER A 113 -12.10 0.25 3.46
N LEU A 114 -11.83 -0.77 2.64
CA LEU A 114 -12.37 -2.10 2.86
C LEU A 114 -11.99 -2.59 4.27
N SER A 115 -10.77 -2.33 4.72
CA SER A 115 -10.31 -2.65 6.08
C SER A 115 -11.17 -2.00 7.16
N ALA A 116 -11.50 -0.71 7.03
CA ALA A 116 -12.39 -0.03 7.97
C ALA A 116 -13.80 -0.65 8.01
N THR A 117 -14.33 -1.01 6.84
CA THR A 117 -15.65 -1.67 6.75
C THR A 117 -15.63 -3.05 7.40
N LEU A 118 -14.57 -3.84 7.15
CA LEU A 118 -14.37 -5.16 7.75
C LEU A 118 -14.19 -5.07 9.27
N GLY A 119 -13.45 -4.08 9.77
CA GLY A 119 -13.30 -3.82 11.21
C GLY A 119 -14.64 -3.46 11.88
N GLU A 120 -15.47 -2.64 11.24
CA GLU A 120 -16.82 -2.36 11.73
C GLU A 120 -17.70 -3.61 11.77
N MET A 121 -17.67 -4.46 10.75
CA MET A 121 -18.41 -5.73 10.71
C MET A 121 -17.95 -6.69 11.81
N LYS A 122 -16.63 -6.83 12.00
CA LYS A 122 -16.02 -7.59 13.11
C LYS A 122 -16.57 -7.12 14.46
N ASN A 123 -16.58 -5.82 14.71
CA ASN A 123 -17.04 -5.24 15.97
C ASN A 123 -18.56 -5.43 16.20
N LYS A 124 -19.35 -5.58 15.12
CA LYS A 124 -20.78 -5.90 15.19
C LYS A 124 -21.06 -7.40 15.27
N GLY A 125 -20.05 -8.25 15.14
CA GLY A 125 -20.23 -9.71 15.06
C GLY A 125 -20.91 -10.17 13.77
N GLU A 126 -20.87 -9.35 12.70
CA GLU A 126 -21.45 -9.67 11.40
C GLU A 126 -20.44 -10.40 10.52
N MET A 127 -20.92 -11.38 9.74
CA MET A 127 -20.09 -12.17 8.82
C MET A 127 -18.89 -12.89 9.48
N VAL A 128 -18.99 -13.20 10.77
CA VAL A 128 -17.97 -13.94 11.51
C VAL A 128 -18.17 -15.44 11.29
N ASP A 129 -17.13 -16.12 10.80
CA ASP A 129 -17.08 -17.56 10.54
C ASP A 129 -16.20 -18.33 11.55
N ILE A 130 -15.28 -17.63 12.22
CA ILE A 130 -14.31 -18.20 13.16
C ILE A 130 -14.34 -17.46 14.49
N VAL A 131 -14.27 -18.20 15.59
CA VAL A 131 -14.14 -17.66 16.95
C VAL A 131 -12.82 -18.12 17.56
N PHE A 132 -12.00 -17.16 18.01
CA PHE A 132 -10.77 -17.45 18.75
C PHE A 132 -11.06 -17.51 20.26
N ILE A 133 -10.64 -18.62 20.89
CA ILE A 133 -10.77 -18.89 22.33
C ILE A 133 -9.35 -19.11 22.87
N SER A 134 -9.02 -18.66 24.09
CA SER A 134 -7.69 -18.94 24.67
C SER A 134 -7.65 -20.32 25.36
N ALA A 135 -6.86 -21.25 24.81
CA ALA A 135 -6.37 -22.58 25.27
C ALA A 135 -5.77 -23.34 24.05
N ILE A 136 -5.05 -24.46 24.09
CA ILE A 136 -4.26 -25.15 23.02
C ILE A 136 -4.43 -24.83 21.49
N PHE A 137 -3.38 -24.28 20.83
CA PHE A 137 -3.26 -24.23 19.36
C PHE A 137 -2.69 -25.53 18.80
N SER A 138 -3.52 -26.56 18.71
CA SER A 138 -3.08 -27.91 18.33
C SER A 138 -2.91 -28.12 16.81
N GLY A 139 -3.22 -27.11 16.00
CA GLY A 139 -3.36 -27.27 14.55
C GLY A 139 -4.52 -28.21 14.15
N ARG A 140 -5.27 -28.74 15.13
CA ARG A 140 -6.51 -29.49 14.93
C ARG A 140 -7.65 -28.52 15.12
N TRP A 141 -8.25 -28.16 13.99
CA TRP A 141 -9.42 -27.31 13.96
C TRP A 141 -10.58 -28.20 14.36
N SER A 142 -11.29 -27.84 15.42
CA SER A 142 -12.56 -28.51 15.70
C SER A 142 -13.57 -28.08 14.63
N ASP A 143 -14.38 -29.01 14.15
CA ASP A 143 -15.41 -28.75 13.12
C ASP A 143 -16.51 -27.75 13.58
N ASN A 144 -16.39 -27.21 14.79
CA ASN A 144 -17.29 -26.22 15.38
C ASN A 144 -16.86 -24.76 15.11
N GLY A 145 -15.75 -24.53 14.39
CA GLY A 145 -15.28 -23.17 14.06
C GLY A 145 -14.54 -22.46 15.20
N GLU A 146 -14.15 -23.19 16.25
CA GLU A 146 -13.37 -22.66 17.37
C GLU A 146 -11.88 -22.94 17.19
N ILE A 147 -11.06 -21.91 17.38
CA ILE A 147 -9.60 -22.04 17.41
C ILE A 147 -9.13 -21.69 18.80
N ILE A 148 -8.40 -22.63 19.40
CA ILE A 148 -7.88 -22.47 20.73
C ILE A 148 -6.41 -21.94 20.62
N LEU A 149 -6.01 -20.88 21.35
CA LEU A 149 -4.59 -20.44 21.56
C LEU A 149 -4.01 -20.57 23.00
N ASP A 150 -2.87 -21.26 23.21
CA ASP A 150 -2.29 -21.54 24.55
C ASP A 150 -1.18 -20.59 25.06
N GLU A 151 -0.53 -19.85 24.17
CA GLU A 151 0.68 -19.07 24.52
C GLU A 151 0.50 -17.56 24.33
N ILE A 152 -0.75 -17.12 24.22
CA ILE A 152 -1.10 -15.74 23.91
C ILE A 152 -2.12 -15.25 24.93
N THR A 153 -1.82 -14.11 25.57
CA THR A 153 -2.76 -13.47 26.49
C THR A 153 -3.97 -12.91 25.72
N SER A 154 -5.13 -12.79 26.38
CA SER A 154 -6.33 -12.19 25.75
C SER A 154 -6.06 -10.78 25.21
N HIS A 155 -5.24 -10.00 25.92
CA HIS A 155 -4.83 -8.66 25.47
C HIS A 155 -4.00 -8.75 24.18
N THR A 156 -2.96 -9.60 24.16
CA THR A 156 -2.14 -9.81 22.96
C THR A 156 -2.99 -10.27 21.77
N LEU A 157 -3.89 -11.24 21.98
CA LEU A 157 -4.78 -11.75 20.94
C LEU A 157 -5.67 -10.63 20.37
N PHE A 158 -6.24 -9.81 21.24
CA PHE A 158 -7.06 -8.67 20.82
C PHE A 158 -6.26 -7.71 19.93
N VAL A 159 -5.05 -7.33 20.35
CA VAL A 159 -4.20 -6.42 19.56
C VAL A 159 -3.80 -7.03 18.21
N LEU A 160 -3.47 -8.33 18.17
CA LEU A 160 -3.14 -9.04 16.93
C LEU A 160 -4.31 -9.06 15.95
N ILE A 161 -5.51 -9.40 16.43
CA ILE A 161 -6.74 -9.41 15.62
C ILE A 161 -7.02 -7.98 15.11
N SER A 162 -7.05 -6.99 15.99
CA SER A 162 -7.30 -5.59 15.58
C SER A 162 -6.28 -5.11 14.54
N SER A 163 -5.01 -5.46 14.71
CA SER A 163 -3.95 -5.13 13.75
C SER A 163 -4.13 -5.81 12.39
N ALA A 164 -4.66 -7.04 12.35
CA ALA A 164 -4.98 -7.73 11.10
C ALA A 164 -6.10 -7.04 10.30
N TYR A 165 -6.96 -6.27 10.99
CA TYR A 165 -7.99 -5.40 10.39
C TYR A 165 -7.49 -3.96 10.16
N GLU A 166 -6.18 -3.72 10.29
CA GLU A 166 -5.54 -2.39 10.15
C GLU A 166 -6.06 -1.34 11.15
N GLU A 167 -6.62 -1.79 12.28
CA GLU A 167 -7.03 -0.88 13.35
C GLU A 167 -5.78 -0.28 14.03
N PRO A 168 -5.80 1.02 14.36
CA PRO A 168 -4.67 1.64 15.04
C PRO A 168 -4.48 1.04 16.43
N ILE A 169 -3.24 0.73 16.77
CA ILE A 169 -2.89 0.23 18.10
C ILE A 169 -2.82 1.39 19.07
N ASP A 170 -3.56 1.26 20.17
CA ASP A 170 -3.41 2.13 21.33
C ASP A 170 -2.15 1.72 22.10
N TRP A 171 -1.11 2.55 21.99
CA TRP A 171 0.17 2.33 22.68
C TRP A 171 0.18 2.90 24.09
N GLU A 172 -0.83 3.65 24.53
CA GLU A 172 -0.82 4.34 25.83
C GLU A 172 -0.71 3.34 27.00
N GLU A 173 -1.42 2.22 26.90
CA GLU A 173 -1.38 1.16 27.92
C GLU A 173 0.05 0.61 28.08
N MET A 174 0.81 0.52 26.99
CA MET A 174 2.17 -0.06 26.93
C MET A 174 3.29 0.98 27.04
N THR A 175 2.96 2.27 27.16
CA THR A 175 3.95 3.36 27.21
C THR A 175 4.13 3.87 28.64
N VAL A 176 5.37 4.04 29.08
CA VAL A 176 5.72 4.62 30.38
C VAL A 176 5.76 6.14 30.26
N ASN A 177 5.12 6.84 31.19
CA ASN A 177 5.21 8.30 31.26
C ASN A 177 6.49 8.69 32.02
N PRO A 178 7.49 9.32 31.38
CA PRO A 178 8.74 9.71 32.03
C PRO A 178 8.57 10.89 33.02
N GLU A 179 7.51 11.68 32.87
CA GLU A 179 7.25 12.86 33.71
C GLU A 179 6.59 12.51 35.04
N LYS A 180 6.03 11.31 35.16
CA LYS A 180 5.38 10.84 36.40
C LYS A 180 6.46 10.50 37.44
N LEU A 181 6.54 11.27 38.52
CA LEU A 181 7.44 11.02 39.65
C LEU A 181 6.65 10.88 40.96
N PRO A 182 6.92 9.86 41.79
CA PRO A 182 7.86 8.75 41.57
C PRO A 182 7.39 7.78 40.47
N GLN A 183 8.34 7.08 39.86
CA GLN A 183 8.05 6.02 38.90
C GLN A 183 7.46 4.81 39.63
N ASP A 184 6.44 4.21 39.03
CA ASP A 184 5.79 2.99 39.51
C ASP A 184 6.46 1.79 38.82
N LEU A 185 7.42 1.18 39.52
CA LEU A 185 8.29 0.15 38.94
C LEU A 185 7.49 -1.10 38.55
N ASP A 186 6.55 -1.52 39.39
CA ASP A 186 5.69 -2.68 39.13
C ASP A 186 4.78 -2.43 37.92
N ALA A 187 4.26 -1.20 37.77
CA ALA A 187 3.49 -0.83 36.58
C ALA A 187 4.36 -0.81 35.31
N ASN A 188 5.62 -0.38 35.41
CA ASN A 188 6.54 -0.37 34.28
C ASN A 188 6.92 -1.80 33.86
N ASP A 189 7.12 -2.71 34.81
CA ASP A 189 7.40 -4.12 34.53
C ASP A 189 6.21 -4.78 33.81
N LYS A 190 4.97 -4.56 34.29
CA LYS A 190 3.75 -5.04 33.60
C LYS A 190 3.62 -4.52 32.17
N LYS A 191 4.01 -3.26 31.91
CA LYS A 191 4.01 -2.69 30.56
C LYS A 191 5.03 -3.38 29.66
N LEU A 192 6.21 -3.69 30.19
CA LEU A 192 7.22 -4.44 29.44
C LEU A 192 6.75 -5.88 29.17
N ASP A 193 6.11 -6.53 30.14
CA ASP A 193 5.50 -7.86 29.94
C ASP A 193 4.47 -7.86 28.81
N LEU A 194 3.61 -6.85 28.75
CA LEU A 194 2.64 -6.70 27.65
C LEU A 194 3.35 -6.57 26.30
N LEU A 195 4.40 -5.74 26.23
CA LEU A 195 5.19 -5.56 25.00
C LEU A 195 5.91 -6.84 24.58
N ILE A 196 6.53 -7.58 25.50
CA ILE A 196 7.22 -8.84 25.18
C ILE A 196 6.22 -9.91 24.74
N ASN A 197 5.10 -10.05 25.44
CA ASN A 197 4.04 -10.97 25.05
C ASN A 197 3.45 -10.62 23.67
N LEU A 198 3.26 -9.32 23.40
CA LEU A 198 2.85 -8.85 22.08
C LEU A 198 3.91 -9.18 21.02
N HIS A 199 5.19 -8.94 21.28
CA HIS A 199 6.27 -9.31 20.36
C HIS A 199 6.24 -10.80 20.03
N LYS A 200 6.20 -11.66 21.06
CA LYS A 200 6.10 -13.12 20.91
C LYS A 200 4.89 -13.52 20.07
N GLY A 201 3.72 -12.94 20.36
CA GLY A 201 2.49 -13.17 19.60
C GLY A 201 2.61 -12.76 18.14
N THR A 202 3.25 -11.61 17.87
CA THR A 202 3.44 -11.11 16.50
C THR A 202 4.40 -11.96 15.68
N ASP A 203 5.45 -12.49 16.30
CA ASP A 203 6.37 -13.44 15.67
C ASP A 203 5.64 -14.74 15.34
N TYR A 204 4.87 -15.28 16.29
CA TYR A 204 4.06 -16.48 16.10
C TYR A 204 3.03 -16.34 14.96
N TRP A 205 2.40 -15.16 14.82
CA TRP A 205 1.41 -14.87 13.78
C TRP A 205 2.03 -14.42 12.44
N GLY A 206 3.36 -14.32 12.35
CA GLY A 206 4.05 -13.86 11.14
C GLY A 206 3.84 -12.37 10.82
N MET A 207 3.46 -11.56 11.82
CA MET A 207 3.21 -10.12 11.68
C MET A 207 4.49 -9.29 11.85
N LEU A 208 5.47 -9.50 10.96
CA LEU A 208 6.82 -8.92 11.09
C LEU A 208 6.83 -7.38 11.22
N ALA A 209 5.96 -6.69 10.49
CA ALA A 209 5.86 -5.22 10.58
C ALA A 209 5.42 -4.76 11.97
N LEU A 210 4.58 -5.54 12.65
CA LEU A 210 4.14 -5.25 14.01
C LEU A 210 5.21 -5.65 15.03
N ALA A 211 5.86 -6.81 14.86
CA ALA A 211 6.99 -7.22 15.70
C ALA A 211 8.08 -6.12 15.78
N ASN A 212 8.47 -5.59 14.61
CA ASN A 212 9.44 -4.49 14.51
C ASN A 212 8.96 -3.21 15.22
N GLN A 213 7.65 -2.90 15.18
CA GLN A 213 7.10 -1.74 15.87
C GLN A 213 7.13 -1.91 17.38
N VAL A 214 6.80 -3.11 17.88
CA VAL A 214 6.82 -3.44 19.31
C VAL A 214 8.25 -3.37 19.84
N GLU A 215 9.20 -4.00 19.14
CA GLU A 215 10.60 -4.00 19.56
C GLU A 215 11.20 -2.58 19.57
N LYS A 216 10.87 -1.77 18.56
CA LYS A 216 11.23 -0.34 18.55
C LYS A 216 10.71 0.40 19.78
N LYS A 217 9.48 0.14 20.20
CA LYS A 217 8.86 0.79 21.38
C LYS A 217 9.56 0.39 22.68
N ILE A 218 9.94 -0.88 22.81
CA ILE A 218 10.73 -1.37 23.95
C ILE A 218 12.07 -0.63 24.01
N VAL A 219 12.79 -0.54 22.88
CA VAL A 219 14.12 0.07 22.80
C VAL A 219 14.06 1.59 23.06
N GLU A 220 13.06 2.29 22.56
CA GLU A 220 12.86 3.73 22.79
C GLU A 220 12.70 4.06 24.28
N GLN A 221 12.12 3.16 25.06
CA GLN A 221 11.82 3.32 26.48
C GLN A 221 12.74 2.48 27.39
N LEU A 222 13.82 1.92 26.84
CA LEU A 222 14.69 0.95 27.51
C LEU A 222 15.14 1.40 28.92
N ARG A 223 15.45 2.69 29.06
CA ARG A 223 15.95 3.28 30.33
C ARG A 223 14.90 3.35 31.43
N LEU A 224 13.62 3.27 31.07
CA LEU A 224 12.48 3.29 32.01
C LEU A 224 12.09 1.88 32.46
N PHE A 225 12.44 0.88 31.65
CA PHE A 225 12.13 -0.53 31.91
C PHE A 225 13.28 -1.29 32.58
N ILE A 226 14.50 -1.17 32.04
CA ILE A 226 15.62 -2.01 32.46
C ILE A 226 16.36 -1.41 33.66
N ARG A 227 16.54 -2.24 34.68
CA ARG A 227 17.18 -1.93 35.96
C ARG A 227 18.11 -3.08 36.37
N LEU A 228 18.92 -2.87 37.40
CA LEU A 228 19.87 -3.89 37.88
C LEU A 228 19.17 -5.17 38.36
N ASP A 229 17.99 -5.03 38.95
CA ASP A 229 17.21 -6.12 39.54
C ASP A 229 16.50 -7.00 38.51
N ASN A 230 16.12 -6.45 37.34
CA ASN A 230 15.29 -7.15 36.36
C ASN A 230 16.00 -7.46 35.00
N ALA A 231 17.19 -6.91 34.76
CA ALA A 231 17.83 -6.97 33.43
C ALA A 231 18.10 -8.40 32.92
N ARG A 232 18.47 -9.33 33.82
CA ARG A 232 18.75 -10.73 33.43
C ARG A 232 17.49 -11.49 33.06
N GLU A 233 16.43 -11.32 33.83
CA GLU A 233 15.13 -11.94 33.56
C GLU A 233 14.58 -11.50 32.20
N TYR A 234 14.58 -10.19 31.94
CA TYR A 234 14.12 -9.66 30.66
C TYR A 234 15.03 -10.01 29.48
N GLN A 235 16.32 -10.24 29.71
CA GLN A 235 17.20 -10.79 28.66
C GLN A 235 16.75 -12.20 28.26
N GLU A 236 16.43 -13.07 29.22
CA GLU A 236 15.95 -14.43 28.96
C GLU A 236 14.57 -14.42 28.28
N MET A 237 13.65 -13.57 28.75
CA MET A 237 12.34 -13.39 28.13
C MET A 237 12.44 -12.89 26.69
N ALA A 238 13.36 -11.96 26.41
CA ALA A 238 13.61 -11.45 25.07
C ALA A 238 14.11 -12.56 24.12
N ALA A 239 15.04 -13.40 24.59
CA ALA A 239 15.55 -14.54 23.83
C ALA A 239 14.42 -15.55 23.53
N ASN A 240 13.60 -15.87 24.52
CA ASN A 240 12.45 -16.77 24.37
C ASN A 240 11.36 -16.22 23.42
N SER A 241 11.32 -14.90 23.23
CA SER A 241 10.35 -14.21 22.38
C SER A 241 10.93 -13.78 21.02
N ASN A 242 12.15 -14.23 20.71
CA ASN A 242 12.89 -13.88 19.50
C ASN A 242 13.06 -12.35 19.29
N ALA A 243 13.07 -11.57 20.37
CA ALA A 243 13.25 -10.12 20.37
C ALA A 243 14.75 -9.78 20.36
N VAL A 244 15.40 -10.00 19.21
CA VAL A 244 16.86 -10.00 19.06
C VAL A 244 17.50 -8.65 19.42
N VAL A 245 16.90 -7.53 19.02
CA VAL A 245 17.44 -6.19 19.31
C VAL A 245 17.33 -5.90 20.80
N PHE A 246 16.20 -6.25 21.40
CA PHE A 246 15.99 -6.06 22.84
C PHE A 246 16.88 -6.97 23.69
N GLU A 247 17.04 -8.25 23.32
CA GLU A 247 17.96 -9.18 23.95
C GLU A 247 19.39 -8.63 23.95
N GLN A 248 19.86 -8.14 22.80
CA GLN A 248 21.18 -7.53 22.68
C GLN A 248 21.32 -6.27 23.54
N ALA A 249 20.25 -5.47 23.66
CA ALA A 249 20.26 -4.29 24.52
C ALA A 249 20.42 -4.66 26.00
N CYS A 250 19.68 -5.67 26.47
CA CYS A 250 19.79 -6.21 27.83
C CYS A 250 21.17 -6.80 28.09
N LYS A 251 21.69 -7.61 27.15
CA LYS A 251 23.04 -8.17 27.23
C LYS A 251 24.11 -7.09 27.39
N ARG A 252 24.07 -6.04 26.57
CA ARG A 252 25.00 -4.90 26.66
C ARG A 252 24.86 -4.13 27.97
N PHE A 253 23.65 -4.01 28.50
CA PHE A 253 23.42 -3.40 29.80
C PHE A 253 24.08 -4.23 30.91
N CYS A 254 23.88 -5.56 30.91
CA CYS A 254 24.49 -6.47 31.87
C CYS A 254 26.02 -6.42 31.81
N GLU A 255 26.61 -6.50 30.62
CA GLU A 255 28.07 -6.44 30.41
C GLU A 255 28.68 -5.13 30.93
N LYS A 256 28.03 -3.99 30.68
CA LYS A 256 28.53 -2.68 31.14
C LYS A 256 28.38 -2.46 32.64
N ASN A 257 27.48 -3.19 33.30
CA ASN A 257 27.16 -3.01 34.72
C ASN A 257 27.53 -4.23 35.57
N GLU A 258 28.40 -5.12 35.10
CA GLU A 258 28.73 -6.40 35.76
C GLU A 258 29.16 -6.22 37.22
N ALA A 259 29.97 -5.21 37.52
CA ALA A 259 30.39 -4.92 38.89
C ALA A 259 29.21 -4.52 39.80
N ALA A 260 28.28 -3.70 39.29
CA ALA A 260 27.10 -3.28 40.04
C ALA A 260 26.11 -4.43 40.22
N LEU A 261 25.94 -5.28 39.20
CA LEU A 261 25.12 -6.49 39.27
C LEU A 261 25.62 -7.44 40.35
N ARG A 262 26.93 -7.75 40.38
CA ARG A 262 27.51 -8.59 41.44
C ARG A 262 27.27 -8.02 42.84
N GLY A 263 27.52 -6.73 43.03
CA GLY A 263 27.28 -6.07 44.32
C GLY A 263 25.81 -6.11 44.75
N TRP A 264 24.88 -5.99 43.81
CA TRP A 264 23.45 -6.14 44.08
C TRP A 264 23.09 -7.59 44.43
N GLU A 265 23.55 -8.57 43.65
CA GLU A 265 23.33 -10.01 43.88
C GLU A 265 23.85 -10.44 45.26
N GLU A 266 25.04 -10.00 45.65
CA GLU A 266 25.62 -10.24 46.97
C GLU A 266 24.79 -9.62 48.11
N THR A 267 24.28 -8.41 47.91
CA THR A 267 23.45 -7.71 48.89
C THR A 267 22.10 -8.43 49.08
N VAL A 268 21.46 -8.85 47.99
CA VAL A 268 20.21 -9.62 48.04
C VAL A 268 20.43 -10.97 48.74
N ALA A 269 21.51 -11.68 48.41
CA ALA A 269 21.85 -12.94 49.05
C ALA A 269 22.11 -12.77 50.57
N ALA A 270 22.80 -11.71 50.96
CA ALA A 270 23.03 -11.38 52.37
C ALA A 270 21.71 -11.12 53.11
N LEU A 271 20.81 -10.32 52.54
CA LEU A 271 19.50 -10.03 53.13
C LEU A 271 18.65 -11.29 53.29
N GLN A 272 18.62 -12.16 52.28
CA GLN A 272 17.89 -13.44 52.34
C GLN A 272 18.45 -14.39 53.42
N SER A 273 19.77 -14.39 53.62
CA SER A 273 20.40 -15.20 54.67
C SER A 273 20.05 -14.73 56.10
N MET A 274 19.89 -13.41 56.29
CA MET A 274 19.53 -12.83 57.60
C MET A 274 18.07 -13.08 57.99
N ASP A 275 17.15 -13.10 57.02
CA ASP A 275 15.74 -13.44 57.25
C ASP A 275 15.56 -14.92 57.65
N HIS A 276 16.42 -15.78 57.10
CA HIS A 276 16.39 -17.22 57.38
C HIS A 276 16.91 -17.58 58.79
N ASP A 277 17.87 -16.83 59.33
CA ASP A 277 18.40 -17.00 60.69
C ASP A 277 17.49 -16.37 61.76
N SER A 278 16.80 -15.28 61.43
CA SER A 278 15.79 -14.66 62.29
C SER A 278 14.61 -15.61 62.56
N SER A 279 14.26 -16.44 61.58
CA SER A 279 13.19 -17.45 61.68
C SER A 279 13.59 -18.69 62.51
N LYS A 280 14.87 -19.01 62.64
CA LYS A 280 15.36 -20.14 63.45
C LYS A 280 15.45 -19.83 64.95
N THR A 281 15.57 -18.55 65.32
CA THR A 281 15.76 -18.12 66.71
C THR A 281 14.45 -18.13 67.53
N ILE A 282 13.29 -18.22 66.89
CA ILE A 282 11.98 -18.18 67.57
C ILE A 282 11.51 -19.58 68.04
N VAL A 283 12.08 -20.68 67.53
CA VAL A 283 11.58 -22.05 67.83
C VAL A 283 12.24 -22.70 69.06
N THR A 284 13.31 -22.12 69.63
CA THR A 284 13.99 -22.70 70.81
C THR A 284 13.56 -22.13 72.17
N SER A 285 12.60 -21.19 72.22
CA SER A 285 12.14 -20.54 73.47
C SER A 285 10.70 -20.90 73.85
N THR A 286 10.32 -22.18 73.79
CA THR A 286 9.08 -22.69 74.41
C THR A 286 9.18 -24.18 74.72
N ARG A 287 9.97 -24.53 75.75
CA ARG A 287 9.80 -25.77 76.52
C ARG A 287 10.49 -25.59 77.88
N SER A 288 9.71 -25.02 78.80
CA SER A 288 9.90 -25.11 80.25
C SER A 288 8.70 -25.83 80.81
#